data_AF-J9D197-F1
#
_entry.id   AF-J9D197-F1
#
_cell.length_a   1.000
_cell.length_b   1.000
_cell.length_c   1.000
_cell.angle_alpha   90.00
_cell.angle_beta   90.00
_cell.angle_gamma   90.00
#
_symmetry.space_group_name_H-M   'P 1'
#
loop_
_entity.id
_entity.type
_entity.pdbx_description
1 polymer ?
#
loop_
_entity_poly.entity_id
_entity_poly.type
_entity_poly.pdbx_seq_one_letter_code
_entity_poly.pdbx_strand_id
1 'polypeptide(L)'
;MFTILVFLLNIFASDLESCKVRLRQIVVDTLQYQARIQSNSGKIYDLNSQRCNIDLHNSIKTAIENEIKKLEHEKYLVQNFTSERCIAEYGKTNHNVLVEIDTLIQTKRSRWNEHENKFNESISIREGYERINEALKKKIELLNAEKMLLNHF
;
A
#
# COMPACT_ATOMS: atom_id res chain seq x y z
N MET A 1 50.88 18.64 39.63
CA MET A 1 49.54 19.07 40.09
C MET A 1 48.84 19.94 39.06
N PHE A 2 49.42 21.07 38.61
CA PHE A 2 48.81 21.96 37.61
C PHE A 2 48.56 21.31 36.24
N THR A 3 49.50 20.49 35.77
CA THR A 3 49.38 19.77 34.48
C THR A 3 48.27 18.71 34.47
N ILE A 4 48.05 18.03 35.59
CA ILE A 4 46.96 17.05 35.74
C ILE A 4 45.61 17.77 35.72
N LEU A 5 45.51 18.91 36.40
CA LEU A 5 44.30 19.73 36.39
C LEU A 5 43.95 20.22 34.97
N VAL A 6 44.94 20.73 34.23
CA VAL A 6 44.76 21.16 32.83
C VAL A 6 44.38 19.98 31.93
N PHE A 7 44.97 18.80 32.14
CA PHE A 7 44.63 17.60 31.38
C PHE A 7 43.19 17.14 31.64
N LEU A 8 42.76 17.13 32.90
CA LEU A 8 41.37 16.83 33.27
C LEU A 8 40.39 17.83 32.67
N LEU A 9 40.69 19.14 32.76
CA LEU A 9 39.86 20.19 32.17
C LEU A 9 39.72 20.04 30.64
N ASN A 10 40.80 19.67 29.95
CA ASN A 10 40.78 19.40 28.51
C ASN A 10 39.92 18.19 28.16
N ILE A 11 39.97 17.11 28.95
CA ILE A 11 39.10 15.94 28.77
C ILE A 11 37.63 16.35 28.94
N PHE A 12 37.29 17.03 30.03
CA PHE A 12 35.92 17.50 30.28
C PHE A 12 35.41 18.45 29.17
N ALA A 13 36.26 19.36 28.69
CA ALA A 13 35.90 20.26 27.59
C ALA A 13 35.64 19.49 26.28
N SER A 14 36.45 18.48 25.97
CA SER A 14 36.28 17.61 24.80
C SER A 14 34.99 16.79 24.88
N ASP A 15 34.70 16.20 26.05
CA ASP A 15 33.49 15.40 26.26
C ASP A 15 32.23 16.25 26.17
N LEU A 16 32.26 17.47 26.72
CA LEU A 16 31.15 18.42 26.62
C LEU A 16 30.89 18.84 25.17
N GLU A 17 31.94 19.09 24.38
CA GLU A 17 31.78 19.43 22.97
C GLU A 17 31.24 18.25 22.16
N SER A 18 31.73 17.04 22.42
CA SER A 18 31.21 15.80 21.83
C SER A 18 29.71 15.62 22.11
N CYS A 19 29.28 15.84 23.36
CA CYS A 19 27.87 15.79 23.76
C CYS A 19 27.03 16.82 23.00
N LYS A 20 27.50 18.07 22.89
CA LYS A 20 26.81 19.13 22.13
C LYS A 20 26.67 18.78 20.65
N VAL A 21 27.72 18.25 20.03
CA VAL A 21 27.68 17.81 18.62
C VAL A 21 26.66 16.69 18.45
N ARG A 22 26.66 15.69 19.35
CA ARG A 22 25.70 14.58 19.28
C ARG A 22 24.26 15.05 19.49
N LEU A 23 24.02 15.96 20.44
CA LEU A 23 22.70 16.55 20.67
C LEU A 23 22.17 17.28 19.44
N ARG A 24 23.02 18.05 18.75
CA ARG A 24 22.64 18.71 17.48
C ARG A 24 22.29 17.68 16.40
N GLN A 25 23.08 16.61 16.28
CA GLN A 25 22.81 15.54 15.32
C GLN A 25 21.48 14.85 15.61
N ILE A 26 21.19 14.54 16.87
CA ILE A 26 19.92 13.94 17.28
C ILE A 26 18.72 14.82 16.87
N VAL A 27 18.83 16.13 17.03
CA VAL A 27 17.76 17.08 16.62
C VAL A 27 17.55 17.02 15.11
N VAL A 28 18.63 17.05 14.33
CA VAL A 28 18.57 16.98 12.86
C VAL A 28 17.97 15.64 12.40
N ASP A 29 18.44 14.52 12.94
CA ASP A 29 17.94 13.19 12.59
C ASP A 29 16.44 13.04 12.92
N THR A 30 16.02 13.55 14.08
CA THR A 30 14.61 13.53 14.50
C THR A 30 13.73 14.30 13.53
N LEU A 31 14.13 15.52 13.14
CA LEU A 31 13.40 16.32 12.16
C LEU A 31 13.31 15.63 10.81
N GLN A 32 14.40 15.02 10.34
CA GLN A 32 14.41 14.27 9.09
C GLN A 32 13.46 13.06 9.13
N TYR A 33 13.44 12.32 10.24
CA TYR A 33 12.53 11.18 10.41
C TYR A 33 11.07 11.62 10.48
N GLN A 34 10.76 12.72 11.17
CA GLN A 34 9.42 13.31 11.20
C GLN A 34 8.95 13.72 9.80
N ALA A 35 9.79 14.39 9.02
CA ALA A 35 9.47 14.79 7.65
C ALA A 35 9.20 13.57 6.75
N ARG A 36 9.97 12.48 6.89
CA ARG A 36 9.73 11.22 6.17
C ARG A 36 8.41 10.57 6.56
N ILE A 37 8.10 10.53 7.86
CA ILE A 37 6.81 10.02 8.36
C ILE A 37 5.66 10.81 7.73
N GLN A 38 5.75 12.15 7.72
CA GLN A 38 4.72 12.99 7.13
C GLN A 38 4.54 12.73 5.62
N SER A 39 5.63 12.61 4.87
CA SER A 39 5.57 12.28 3.44
C SER A 39 4.92 10.91 3.20
N ASN A 40 5.31 9.89 3.95
CA ASN A 40 4.73 8.55 3.86
C ASN A 40 3.24 8.55 4.23
N SER A 41 2.84 9.29 5.26
CA SER A 41 1.43 9.44 5.64
C SER A 41 0.59 10.07 4.53
N GLY A 42 1.14 11.05 3.80
CA GLY A 42 0.50 11.60 2.60
C GLY A 42 0.27 10.52 1.53
N LYS A 43 1.29 9.70 1.24
CA LYS A 43 1.16 8.59 0.29
C LYS A 43 0.12 7.54 0.73
N ILE A 44 0.06 7.21 2.02
CA ILE A 44 -0.95 6.30 2.57
C ILE A 44 -2.35 6.89 2.37
N TYR A 45 -2.53 8.19 2.63
CA TYR A 45 -3.80 8.88 2.41
C TYR A 45 -4.24 8.82 0.93
N ASP A 46 -3.33 9.10 0.00
CA ASP A 46 -3.62 9.01 -1.44
C ASP A 46 -3.98 7.58 -1.87
N LEU A 47 -3.28 6.57 -1.34
CA LEU A 47 -3.59 5.16 -1.57
C LEU A 47 -4.98 4.80 -1.05
N ASN A 48 -5.34 5.22 0.16
CA ASN A 48 -6.65 4.92 0.76
C ASN A 48 -7.81 5.57 0.02
N SER A 49 -7.65 6.82 -0.44
CA SER A 49 -8.72 7.55 -1.11
C SER A 49 -9.01 7.03 -2.52
N GLN A 50 -8.01 6.48 -3.22
CA GLN A 50 -8.13 6.11 -4.63
C GLN A 50 -8.06 4.60 -4.89
N ARG A 51 -7.05 3.92 -4.34
CA ARG A 51 -6.64 2.57 -4.80
C ARG A 51 -6.97 1.46 -3.82
N CYS A 52 -6.97 1.75 -2.53
CA CYS A 52 -7.30 0.81 -1.45
C CYS A 52 -8.73 1.00 -0.94
N ASN A 53 -9.59 1.70 -1.70
CA ASN A 53 -10.98 1.90 -1.31
C ASN A 53 -11.75 0.57 -1.43
N ILE A 54 -12.08 -0.02 -0.27
CA ILE A 54 -12.72 -1.33 -0.19
C ILE A 54 -14.15 -1.32 -0.72
N ASP A 55 -14.87 -0.21 -0.55
CA ASP A 55 -16.25 -0.08 -1.01
C ASP A 55 -16.30 -0.04 -2.54
N LEU A 56 -15.38 0.71 -3.15
CA LEU A 56 -15.23 0.76 -4.60
C LEU A 56 -14.83 -0.62 -5.15
N HIS A 57 -13.87 -1.29 -4.53
CA HIS A 57 -13.44 -2.64 -4.91
C HIS A 57 -14.61 -3.64 -4.88
N ASN A 58 -15.37 -3.63 -3.79
CA ASN A 58 -16.55 -4.49 -3.63
C ASN A 58 -17.65 -4.14 -4.64
N SER A 59 -17.88 -2.86 -4.91
CA SER A 59 -18.85 -2.40 -5.92
C SER A 59 -18.50 -2.93 -7.31
N ILE A 60 -17.22 -2.82 -7.72
CA ILE A 60 -16.72 -3.35 -8.99
C ILE A 60 -16.87 -4.87 -9.04
N LYS A 61 -16.52 -5.57 -7.96
CA LYS A 61 -16.69 -7.03 -7.84
C LYS A 61 -18.12 -7.44 -8.11
N THR A 62 -19.07 -6.86 -7.36
CA THR A 62 -20.49 -7.17 -7.50
C THR A 62 -21.02 -6.85 -8.90
N ALA A 63 -20.58 -5.75 -9.51
CA ALA A 63 -20.96 -5.42 -10.88
C ALA A 63 -20.51 -6.50 -11.88
N ILE A 64 -19.25 -6.92 -11.80
CA ILE A 64 -18.70 -7.96 -12.70
C ILE A 64 -19.37 -9.32 -12.44
N GLU A 65 -19.56 -9.71 -11.17
CA GLU A 65 -20.25 -10.96 -10.82
C GLU A 65 -21.68 -10.99 -11.36
N ASN A 66 -22.40 -9.87 -11.29
CA ASN A 66 -23.75 -9.77 -11.84
C ASN A 66 -23.77 -9.87 -13.37
N GLU A 67 -22.80 -9.29 -14.06
CA GLU A 67 -22.66 -9.43 -15.52
C GLU A 67 -22.35 -10.89 -15.90
N ILE A 68 -21.45 -11.56 -15.17
CA ILE A 68 -21.15 -12.98 -15.38
C ILE A 68 -22.42 -13.82 -15.17
N LYS A 69 -23.19 -13.59 -14.11
CA LYS A 69 -24.45 -14.32 -13.87
C LYS A 69 -25.46 -14.13 -15.01
N LYS A 70 -25.56 -12.92 -15.57
CA LYS A 70 -26.42 -12.67 -16.74
C LYS A 70 -25.96 -13.47 -17.96
N LEU A 71 -24.66 -13.46 -18.23
CA LEU A 71 -24.07 -14.24 -19.33
C LEU A 71 -24.24 -15.76 -19.10
N GLU A 72 -24.08 -16.25 -17.88
CA GLU A 72 -24.31 -17.66 -17.54
C GLU A 72 -25.78 -18.06 -17.70
N HIS A 73 -26.71 -17.16 -17.36
CA HIS A 73 -28.13 -17.37 -17.62
C HIS A 73 -28.44 -17.41 -19.12
N GLU A 74 -27.90 -16.46 -19.89
CA GLU A 74 -28.03 -16.43 -21.35
C GLU A 74 -27.45 -17.70 -22.00
N LYS A 75 -26.28 -18.14 -21.53
CA LYS A 75 -25.67 -19.41 -21.94
C LYS A 75 -26.62 -20.58 -21.74
N TYR A 76 -27.24 -20.66 -20.56
CA TYR A 76 -28.22 -21.70 -20.26
C TYR A 76 -29.44 -21.65 -21.18
N LEU A 77 -29.93 -20.47 -21.54
CA LEU A 77 -31.04 -20.33 -22.49
C LEU A 77 -30.65 -20.85 -23.88
N VAL A 78 -29.50 -20.41 -24.40
CA VAL A 78 -28.99 -20.79 -25.73
C VAL A 78 -28.70 -22.28 -25.82
N GLN A 79 -28.25 -22.92 -24.73
CA GLN A 79 -28.06 -24.38 -24.67
C GLN A 79 -29.36 -25.16 -24.92
N ASN A 80 -30.51 -24.59 -24.56
CA ASN A 80 -31.81 -25.21 -24.71
C ASN A 80 -32.51 -24.84 -26.04
N PHE A 81 -31.90 -24.01 -26.87
CA PHE A 81 -32.47 -23.62 -28.17
C PHE A 81 -32.25 -24.71 -29.22
N THR A 82 -33.20 -24.85 -30.14
CA THR A 82 -32.95 -25.55 -31.39
C THR A 82 -32.07 -24.68 -32.30
N SER A 83 -31.33 -25.31 -33.23
CA SER A 83 -30.49 -24.57 -34.19
C SER A 83 -31.28 -23.54 -34.98
N GLU A 84 -32.50 -23.87 -35.39
CA GLU A 84 -33.40 -22.96 -36.13
C GLU A 84 -33.80 -21.75 -35.29
N ARG A 85 -34.14 -21.97 -34.01
CA ARG A 85 -34.48 -20.89 -33.09
C ARG A 85 -33.29 -19.97 -32.84
N CYS A 86 -32.09 -20.54 -32.65
CA CYS A 86 -30.89 -19.75 -32.40
C CYS A 86 -30.49 -18.92 -33.64
N ILE A 87 -30.61 -19.49 -34.84
CA ILE A 87 -30.40 -18.73 -36.08
C ILE A 87 -31.44 -17.61 -36.23
N ALA A 88 -32.70 -17.85 -35.86
CA ALA A 88 -33.74 -16.82 -35.92
C ALA A 88 -33.51 -15.66 -34.92
N GLU A 89 -33.08 -15.95 -33.69
CA GLU A 89 -32.87 -14.91 -32.65
C GLU A 89 -31.50 -14.21 -32.78
N TYR A 90 -30.43 -14.95 -33.10
CA TYR A 90 -29.05 -14.45 -33.06
C TYR A 90 -28.35 -14.40 -34.42
N GLY A 91 -28.97 -14.93 -35.49
CA GLY A 91 -28.35 -15.02 -36.82
C GLY A 91 -27.18 -16.01 -36.91
N LYS A 92 -26.97 -16.84 -35.87
CA LYS A 92 -25.81 -17.73 -35.70
C LYS A 92 -26.24 -19.09 -35.18
N THR A 93 -25.37 -20.08 -35.33
CA THR A 93 -25.57 -21.41 -34.70
C THR A 93 -25.39 -21.31 -33.18
N ASN A 94 -26.05 -22.20 -32.44
CA ASN A 94 -25.89 -22.25 -30.97
C ASN A 94 -24.43 -22.34 -30.56
N HIS A 95 -23.63 -23.15 -31.26
CA HIS A 95 -22.21 -23.31 -30.96
C HIS A 95 -21.48 -21.97 -30.98
N ASN A 96 -21.67 -21.14 -32.02
CA ASN A 96 -21.00 -19.86 -32.13
C ASN A 96 -21.43 -18.89 -31.03
N VAL A 97 -22.73 -18.84 -30.71
CA VAL A 97 -23.25 -17.99 -29.62
C VAL A 97 -22.69 -18.42 -28.27
N LEU A 98 -22.63 -19.73 -28.00
CA LEU A 98 -22.06 -20.26 -26.75
C LEU A 98 -20.56 -19.94 -26.62
N VAL A 99 -19.79 -20.04 -27.71
CA VAL A 99 -18.38 -19.66 -27.72
C VAL A 99 -18.19 -18.17 -27.46
N GLU A 100 -19.04 -17.32 -28.03
CA GLU A 100 -19.01 -15.87 -27.79
C GLU A 100 -19.31 -15.55 -26.31
N ILE A 101 -20.35 -16.16 -25.73
CA ILE A 101 -20.69 -15.99 -24.32
C ILE A 101 -19.54 -16.45 -23.42
N ASP A 102 -18.93 -17.61 -23.69
CA ASP A 102 -17.78 -18.10 -22.93
C ASP A 102 -16.58 -17.16 -23.02
N THR A 103 -16.32 -16.61 -24.20
CA THR A 103 -15.25 -15.62 -24.42
C THR A 103 -15.51 -14.34 -23.61
N LEU A 104 -16.76 -13.88 -23.56
CA LEU A 104 -17.16 -12.72 -22.76
C LEU A 104 -16.99 -12.99 -21.26
N ILE A 105 -17.43 -14.15 -20.76
CA ILE A 105 -17.24 -14.55 -19.37
C ILE A 105 -15.75 -14.57 -19.00
N GLN A 106 -14.91 -15.18 -19.85
CA GLN A 106 -13.47 -15.22 -19.63
C GLN A 106 -12.84 -13.82 -19.62
N THR A 107 -13.26 -12.95 -20.54
CA THR A 107 -12.80 -11.55 -20.58
C THR A 107 -13.17 -10.82 -19.29
N LYS A 108 -14.39 -10.99 -18.78
CA LYS A 108 -14.85 -10.38 -17.52
C LYS A 108 -14.06 -10.90 -16.31
N ARG A 109 -13.83 -12.21 -16.23
CA ARG A 109 -13.00 -12.84 -15.18
C ARG A 109 -11.56 -12.34 -15.22
N SER A 110 -10.98 -12.22 -16.41
CA SER A 110 -9.62 -11.70 -16.60
C SER A 110 -9.50 -10.24 -16.13
N ARG A 111 -10.46 -9.39 -16.51
CA ARG A 111 -10.51 -7.99 -16.04
C ARG A 111 -10.65 -7.88 -14.54
N TRP A 112 -11.48 -8.72 -13.92
CA TRP A 112 -11.60 -8.77 -12.47
C TRP A 112 -10.26 -9.14 -11.81
N ASN A 113 -9.62 -10.21 -12.28
CA ASN A 113 -8.34 -10.66 -11.74
C ASN A 113 -7.26 -9.57 -11.86
N GLU A 114 -7.22 -8.83 -12.97
CA GLU A 114 -6.30 -7.69 -13.13
C GLU A 114 -6.59 -6.58 -12.09
N HIS A 115 -7.86 -6.24 -11.89
CA HIS A 115 -8.27 -5.26 -10.88
C HIS A 115 -7.91 -5.71 -9.46
N GLU A 116 -8.19 -6.97 -9.11
CA GLU A 116 -7.89 -7.57 -7.81
C GLU A 116 -6.38 -7.56 -7.53
N ASN A 117 -5.55 -7.89 -8.52
CA ASN A 117 -4.10 -7.81 -8.39
C ASN A 117 -3.61 -6.38 -8.11
N LYS A 118 -4.12 -5.38 -8.84
CA LYS A 118 -3.78 -3.97 -8.64
C LYS A 118 -4.21 -3.45 -7.26
N PHE A 119 -5.38 -3.90 -6.79
CA PHE A 119 -5.88 -3.58 -5.46
C PHE A 119 -4.98 -4.17 -4.36
N ASN A 120 -4.64 -5.45 -4.47
CA ASN A 120 -3.77 -6.14 -3.51
C ASN A 120 -2.36 -5.56 -3.49
N GLU A 121 -1.80 -5.21 -4.65
CA GLU A 121 -0.52 -4.51 -4.75
C GLU A 121 -0.56 -3.16 -4.02
N SER A 122 -1.64 -2.40 -4.21
CA SER A 122 -1.82 -1.11 -3.54
C SER A 122 -1.92 -1.24 -2.02
N ILE A 123 -2.60 -2.27 -1.51
CA ILE A 123 -2.64 -2.61 -0.08
C ILE A 123 -1.23 -2.93 0.43
N SER A 124 -0.50 -3.79 -0.28
CA SER A 124 0.86 -4.18 0.12
C SER A 124 1.82 -2.98 0.20
N ILE A 125 1.73 -2.06 -0.76
CA ILE A 125 2.50 -0.81 -0.78
C ILE A 125 2.15 0.06 0.43
N ARG A 126 0.85 0.23 0.72
CA ARG A 126 0.38 1.01 1.88
C ARG A 126 0.95 0.45 3.19
N GLU A 127 0.83 -0.87 3.38
CA GLU A 127 1.39 -1.55 4.56
C GLU A 127 2.92 -1.40 4.64
N GLY A 128 3.60 -1.35 3.50
CA GLY A 128 5.02 -1.03 3.43
C GLY A 128 5.35 0.33 4.03
N TYR A 129 4.59 1.37 3.68
CA TYR A 129 4.75 2.70 4.26
C TYR A 129 4.42 2.75 5.75
N GLU A 130 3.39 2.01 6.19
CA GLU A 130 3.04 1.89 7.61
C GLU A 130 4.19 1.28 8.42
N ARG A 131 4.79 0.18 7.93
CA ARG A 131 5.97 -0.45 8.56
C ARG A 131 7.16 0.50 8.63
N ILE A 132 7.43 1.26 7.57
CA ILE A 132 8.51 2.26 7.56
C ILE A 132 8.23 3.33 8.60
N ASN A 133 7.01 3.83 8.70
CA ASN A 133 6.63 4.85 9.68
C ASN A 133 6.82 4.35 11.11
N GLU A 134 6.39 3.12 11.42
CA GLU A 134 6.60 2.51 12.74
C GLU A 134 8.09 2.37 13.07
N ALA A 135 8.93 1.95 12.11
CA ALA A 135 10.37 1.87 12.31
C ALA A 135 11.01 3.25 12.58
N LEU A 136 10.56 4.30 11.88
CA LEU A 136 11.03 5.67 12.08
C LEU A 136 10.60 6.23 13.44
N LYS A 137 9.37 5.97 13.90
CA LYS A 137 8.90 6.35 15.23
C LYS A 137 9.78 5.73 16.33
N LYS A 138 10.08 4.44 16.23
CA LYS A 138 10.99 3.75 17.17
C LYS A 138 12.39 4.40 17.19
N LYS A 139 12.92 4.79 16.03
CA LYS A 139 14.21 5.50 15.98
C LYS A 139 14.15 6.86 16.68
N ILE A 140 13.06 7.62 16.50
CA ILE A 140 12.85 8.88 17.21
C ILE A 140 12.78 8.65 18.73
N GLU A 141 12.08 7.61 19.19
CA GLU A 141 12.01 7.25 20.61
C GLU A 141 13.39 6.95 21.20
N LEU A 142 14.21 6.15 20.50
CA LEU A 142 15.58 5.85 20.92
C LEU A 142 16.46 7.11 20.98
N LEU A 143 16.38 7.97 19.96
CA LEU A 143 17.11 9.23 19.93
C LEU A 143 16.67 10.19 21.04
N ASN A 144 15.37 10.21 21.39
CA ASN A 144 14.87 11.01 22.49
C ASN A 144 15.36 10.48 23.85
N ALA A 145 15.42 9.17 24.04
CA ALA A 145 16.00 8.56 25.23
C ALA A 145 17.51 8.90 25.36
N GLU A 146 18.26 8.80 24.27
CA GLU A 146 19.67 9.20 24.22
C GLU A 146 19.85 10.70 24.56
N LYS A 147 19.01 11.56 23.97
CA LYS A 147 19.01 13.00 24.26
C LYS A 147 18.79 13.31 25.73
N MET A 148 17.89 12.58 26.40
CA MET A 148 17.67 12.75 27.84
C MET A 148 18.93 12.42 28.64
N LEU A 149 19.61 11.32 28.31
CA LEU A 149 20.86 10.93 28.97
C LEU A 149 21.97 11.96 28.76
N LEU A 150 22.14 12.46 27.53
CA LEU A 150 23.16 13.46 27.20
C LEU A 150 22.90 14.83 27.83
N ASN A 151 21.65 15.20 28.11
CA ASN A 151 21.32 16.43 28.81
C ASN A 151 21.58 16.35 30.33
N HIS A 152 21.87 15.15 30.87
CA HIS A 152 22.21 14.95 32.28
C HIS A 152 23.73 14.86 32.52
N PHE A 153 24.53 14.96 31.45
CA PHE A 153 25.98 15.18 31.48
C PHE A 153 26.29 16.68 31.45
#